data_AF-A0A093WE38-F1
#
_entry.id   AF-A0A093WE38-F1
#
_cell.length_a   1.000
_cell.length_b   1.000
_cell.length_c   1.000
_cell.angle_alpha   90.00
_cell.angle_beta   90.00
_cell.angle_gamma   90.00
#
_symmetry.space_group_name_H-M   'P 1'
#
loop_
_entity.id
_entity.type
_entity.pdbx_description
1 polymer ?
#
loop_
_entity_poly.entity_id
_entity_poly.type
_entity_poly.pdbx_seq_one_letter_code
_entity_poly.pdbx_strand_id
1 'polypeptide(L)'
;MLSLLSYAESPLSDTILTLDFGHEKTSLSIFRNDNFIFATSIPIGSWHITNDISKALNLNFEIADSLKKNHSSCKILSSELIHEYVESENAGLKSYKKVSNNILNKIVYSRTEEIIDFINKELAFFKSKIKFLIKF
;
A
#
# COMPACT_ATOMS: atom_id res chain seq x y z
N MET A 1 1.60 -11.16 -0.51
CA MET A 1 2.63 -10.34 -1.16
C MET A 1 2.02 -9.78 -2.42
N LEU A 2 1.70 -8.49 -2.46
CA LEU A 2 1.33 -7.79 -3.69
C LEU A 2 2.61 -7.10 -4.18
N SER A 3 3.46 -7.81 -4.91
CA SER A 3 4.58 -7.18 -5.60
C SER A 3 4.03 -6.44 -6.83
N LEU A 4 3.64 -5.17 -6.67
CA LEU A 4 3.37 -4.32 -7.82
C LEU A 4 4.67 -3.62 -8.20
N LEU A 5 5.38 -4.14 -9.20
CA LEU A 5 6.44 -3.41 -9.86
C LEU A 5 5.80 -2.32 -10.73
N SER A 6 5.60 -1.13 -10.18
CA SER A 6 5.19 0.01 -11.01
C SER A 6 6.39 0.49 -11.82
N TYR A 7 6.39 0.19 -13.11
CA TYR A 7 7.34 0.72 -14.07
C TYR A 7 6.78 2.03 -14.62
N ALA A 8 7.46 3.15 -14.35
CA ALA A 8 7.14 4.43 -14.94
C ALA A 8 8.28 4.83 -15.88
N GLU A 9 8.10 4.57 -17.17
CA GLU A 9 8.91 5.16 -18.22
C GLU A 9 8.37 6.56 -18.52
N SER A 10 9.21 7.59 -18.33
CA SER A 10 9.06 8.78 -19.16
C SER A 10 9.85 8.50 -20.44
N PRO A 11 9.25 8.55 -21.64
CA PRO A 11 9.93 8.29 -22.91
C PRO A 11 11.10 9.25 -23.23
N LEU A 12 11.40 10.18 -22.31
CA LEU A 12 12.49 11.15 -22.35
C LEU A 12 13.52 10.95 -21.21
N SER A 13 13.39 9.93 -20.36
CA SER A 13 14.29 9.71 -19.23
C SER A 13 14.83 8.29 -19.18
N ASP A 14 16.16 8.14 -19.23
CA ASP A 14 16.87 6.88 -18.98
C ASP A 14 16.79 6.42 -17.50
N THR A 15 15.78 6.87 -16.74
CA THR A 15 15.64 6.64 -15.30
C THR A 15 14.44 5.76 -15.00
N ILE A 16 14.66 4.70 -14.24
CA ILE A 16 13.63 3.74 -13.84
C ILE A 16 13.47 3.81 -12.32
N LEU A 17 12.24 4.03 -11.86
CA LEU A 17 11.84 3.83 -10.46
C LEU A 17 11.16 2.47 -10.34
N THR A 18 11.58 1.67 -9.37
CA THR A 18 10.90 0.45 -8.96
C THR A 18 10.33 0.64 -7.56
N LEU A 19 9.13 0.13 -7.36
CA LEU A 19 8.46 0.08 -6.06
C LEU A 19 8.15 -1.38 -5.72
N ASP A 20 8.35 -1.76 -4.47
CA ASP A 20 8.00 -3.07 -3.93
C ASP A 20 7.15 -2.90 -2.66
N PHE A 21 5.86 -3.22 -2.78
CA PHE A 21 4.88 -3.15 -1.70
C PHE A 21 4.89 -4.45 -0.87
N GLY A 22 5.81 -4.53 0.09
CA GLY A 22 5.99 -5.69 0.95
C GLY A 22 4.94 -5.83 2.06
N HIS A 23 5.19 -6.77 2.98
CA HIS A 23 4.35 -6.98 4.17
C HIS A 23 4.55 -5.86 5.19
N GLU A 24 5.75 -5.74 5.75
CA GLU A 24 6.05 -4.77 6.81
C GLU A 24 6.59 -3.44 6.28
N LYS A 25 7.21 -3.47 5.10
CA LYS A 25 7.91 -2.35 4.48
C LYS A 25 7.58 -2.21 3.01
N THR A 26 7.77 -1.00 2.50
CA THR A 26 7.68 -0.67 1.07
C THR A 26 9.06 -0.21 0.64
N SER A 27 9.62 -0.89 -0.35
CA SER A 27 10.98 -0.60 -0.84
C SER A 27 10.91 0.15 -2.15
N LEU A 28 11.88 1.02 -2.40
CA LEU A 28 12.02 1.70 -3.69
C LEU A 28 13.47 1.71 -4.12
N SER A 29 13.69 1.61 -5.44
CA SER A 29 15.02 1.77 -6.01
C SER A 29 15.00 2.47 -7.36
N ILE A 30 16.07 3.21 -7.64
CA ILE A 30 16.24 4.04 -8.83
C ILE A 30 17.43 3.53 -9.62
N PHE A 31 17.22 3.34 -10.91
CA PHE A 31 18.25 3.00 -11.88
C PHE A 31 18.35 4.09 -12.94
N ARG A 32 19.54 4.33 -13.48
CA ARG A 32 19.76 5.23 -14.62
C ARG A 32 20.75 4.60 -15.59
N ASN A 33 20.38 4.51 -16.87
CA ASN A 33 21.20 3.87 -17.92
C ASN A 33 21.68 2.48 -17.45
N ASP A 34 20.77 1.66 -16.94
CA ASP A 34 21.02 0.33 -16.35
C ASP A 34 21.95 0.29 -15.11
N ASN A 35 22.38 1.44 -14.60
CA ASN A 35 23.19 1.53 -13.40
C ASN A 35 22.33 1.79 -12.16
N PHE A 36 22.64 1.10 -11.06
CA PHE A 36 22.03 1.35 -9.75
C PHE A 36 22.42 2.74 -9.23
N ILE A 37 21.42 3.52 -8.81
CA ILE A 37 21.63 4.87 -8.27
C ILE A 37 21.33 4.95 -6.77
N PHE A 38 20.20 4.37 -6.36
CA PHE A 38 19.70 4.53 -5.00
C PHE A 38 18.69 3.44 -4.65
N ALA A 39 18.66 3.04 -3.38
CA ALA A 39 17.57 2.26 -2.81
C ALA A 39 17.32 2.70 -1.36
N THR A 40 16.06 2.64 -0.96
CA THR A 40 15.63 2.84 0.43
C THR A 40 14.38 2.01 0.70
N SER A 41 13.95 1.98 1.95
CA SER A 41 12.69 1.36 2.35
C SER A 41 12.02 2.17 3.44
N ILE A 42 10.70 2.28 3.34
CA ILE A 42 9.84 2.90 4.33
C ILE A 42 9.25 1.78 5.19
N PRO A 43 9.25 1.89 6.54
CA PRO A 43 8.74 0.86 7.45
C PRO A 43 7.20 0.84 7.49
N ILE A 44 6.56 0.84 6.32
CA ILE A 44 5.11 0.75 6.14
C ILE A 44 4.83 -0.16 4.93
N GLY A 45 3.83 -1.03 5.03
CA GLY A 45 3.53 -2.04 4.02
C GLY A 45 2.13 -2.63 4.20
N SER A 46 1.83 -3.71 3.48
CA SER A 46 0.50 -4.31 3.46
C SER A 46 -0.01 -4.87 4.80
N TRP A 47 0.87 -5.10 5.78
CA TRP A 47 0.50 -5.40 7.17
C TRP A 47 -0.28 -4.25 7.80
N HIS A 48 0.13 -3.00 7.55
CA HIS A 48 -0.51 -1.81 8.10
C HIS A 48 -1.93 -1.64 7.55
N ILE A 49 -2.14 -2.00 6.28
CA ILE A 49 -3.48 -2.06 5.67
C ILE A 49 -4.34 -3.10 6.39
N THR A 50 -3.82 -4.31 6.62
CA THR A 50 -4.56 -5.35 7.37
C THR A 50 -4.89 -4.90 8.79
N ASN A 51 -3.93 -4.30 9.48
CA ASN A 51 -4.08 -3.81 10.85
C ASN A 51 -5.14 -2.70 10.94
N ASP A 52 -5.19 -1.79 9.95
CA ASP A 52 -6.24 -0.78 9.89
C ASP A 52 -7.62 -1.38 9.66
N ILE A 53 -7.74 -2.37 8.75
CA ILE A 53 -8.99 -3.09 8.52
C ILE A 53 -9.43 -3.80 9.81
N SER A 54 -8.52 -4.52 10.47
CA SER A 54 -8.76 -5.24 11.72
C SER A 54 -9.29 -4.29 12.80
N LYS A 55 -8.63 -3.13 13.00
CA LYS A 55 -9.04 -2.14 14.00
C LYS A 55 -10.35 -1.45 13.64
N ALA A 56 -10.49 -0.96 12.41
CA ALA A 56 -11.66 -0.20 11.97
C ALA A 56 -12.92 -1.06 11.90
N LEU A 57 -12.77 -2.34 11.56
CA LEU A 57 -13.88 -3.29 11.44
C LEU A 57 -13.99 -4.23 12.64
N ASN A 58 -13.17 -4.09 13.68
CA ASN A 58 -13.14 -4.99 14.85
C ASN A 58 -13.17 -6.48 14.43
N LEU A 59 -12.21 -6.86 13.58
CA LEU A 59 -11.99 -8.21 13.07
C LEU A 59 -10.63 -8.71 13.58
N ASN A 60 -10.48 -10.03 13.75
CA ASN A 60 -9.15 -10.58 13.95
C ASN A 60 -8.26 -10.33 12.71
N PHE A 61 -6.96 -10.45 12.89
CA PHE A 61 -6.00 -10.08 11.85
C PHE A 61 -6.13 -10.98 10.61
N GLU A 62 -6.38 -12.27 10.82
CA GLU A 62 -6.49 -13.28 9.77
C GLU A 62 -7.70 -13.03 8.87
N ILE A 63 -8.87 -12.73 9.45
CA ILE A 63 -10.08 -12.37 8.72
C ILE A 63 -9.86 -11.05 7.98
N ALA A 64 -9.24 -10.06 8.62
CA ALA A 64 -8.95 -8.78 7.98
C ALA A 64 -8.01 -8.94 6.77
N ASP A 65 -7.01 -9.82 6.86
CA ASP A 65 -6.08 -10.08 5.75
C ASP A 65 -6.77 -10.82 4.60
N SER A 66 -7.65 -11.78 4.92
CA SER A 66 -8.49 -12.47 3.93
C SER A 66 -9.42 -11.48 3.22
N LEU A 67 -10.10 -10.62 3.99
CA LEU A 67 -11.02 -9.62 3.47
C LEU A 67 -10.30 -8.63 2.53
N LYS A 68 -9.11 -8.15 2.92
CA LYS A 68 -8.24 -7.32 2.09
C LYS A 68 -7.92 -7.99 0.76
N LYS A 69 -7.46 -9.25 0.79
CA LYS A 69 -7.02 -9.99 -0.42
C LYS A 69 -8.15 -10.25 -1.41
N ASN A 70 -9.34 -10.58 -0.90
CA ASN A 70 -10.40 -11.13 -1.72
C ASN A 70 -11.46 -10.10 -2.13
N HIS A 71 -11.63 -9.01 -1.36
CA HIS A 71 -12.78 -8.12 -1.52
C HIS A 71 -12.43 -6.62 -1.58
N SER A 72 -11.17 -6.24 -1.35
CA SER A 72 -10.78 -4.83 -1.36
C SER A 72 -10.29 -4.33 -2.72
N SER A 73 -10.46 -3.03 -2.95
CA SER A 73 -9.98 -2.32 -4.12
C SER A 73 -9.51 -0.92 -3.73
N CYS A 74 -8.50 -0.42 -4.43
CA CYS A 74 -8.10 1.00 -4.35
C CYS A 74 -8.95 1.91 -5.23
N LYS A 75 -9.95 1.36 -5.96
CA LYS A 75 -10.92 2.16 -6.71
C LYS A 75 -12.11 2.49 -5.82
N ILE A 76 -12.41 3.78 -5.67
CA ILE A 76 -13.66 4.22 -5.04
C ILE A 76 -14.77 4.08 -6.09
N LEU A 77 -15.49 2.96 -6.07
CA LEU A 77 -16.65 2.74 -6.93
C LEU A 77 -17.83 3.59 -6.41
N SER A 78 -18.52 4.27 -7.33
CA SER A 78 -19.55 5.26 -6.99
C SER A 78 -20.95 4.69 -6.74
N SER A 79 -21.21 3.38 -6.95
CA SER A 79 -22.61 2.93 -7.04
C SER A 79 -22.99 1.52 -6.57
N GLU A 80 -22.07 0.67 -6.07
CA GLU A 80 -22.47 -0.69 -5.67
C GLU A 80 -22.36 -0.93 -4.15
N LEU A 81 -23.53 -1.08 -3.51
CA LEU A 81 -23.68 -1.49 -2.10
C LEU A 81 -23.38 -3.00 -1.95
N ILE A 82 -22.19 -3.43 -2.34
CA ILE A 82 -21.73 -4.80 -2.10
C ILE A 82 -21.41 -4.92 -0.60
N HIS A 83 -21.94 -5.99 -0.01
CA HIS A 83 -21.70 -6.32 1.37
C HIS A 83 -21.12 -7.72 1.47
N GLU A 84 -20.06 -7.84 2.27
CA GLU A 84 -19.46 -9.12 2.63
C GLU A 84 -19.93 -9.54 4.01
N TYR A 85 -20.15 -10.83 4.20
CA TYR A 85 -20.44 -11.41 5.51
C TYR A 85 -19.21 -12.19 5.97
N VAL A 86 -18.55 -11.66 6.99
CA VAL A 86 -17.37 -12.29 7.59
C VAL A 86 -17.77 -12.93 8.91
N GLU A 87 -17.43 -14.20 9.08
CA GLU A 87 -17.51 -14.85 10.38
C GLU A 87 -16.52 -14.17 11.32
N SER A 88 -16.97 -13.78 12.50
CA SER A 88 -16.18 -13.16 13.56
C SER A 88 -16.49 -13.87 14.86
N GLU A 89 -15.44 -14.17 15.61
CA GLU A 89 -15.56 -14.74 16.95
C GLU A 89 -15.35 -13.64 17.98
N ASN A 90 -16.32 -13.45 18.87
CA ASN A 90 -16.20 -12.57 20.02
C ASN A 90 -16.52 -13.37 21.28
N ALA A 91 -15.57 -13.44 22.21
CA ALA A 91 -15.71 -14.16 23.47
C ALA A 91 -16.18 -15.63 23.32
N GLY A 92 -15.71 -16.34 22.29
CA GLY A 92 -16.05 -17.75 22.03
C GLY A 92 -17.37 -17.97 21.29
N LEU A 93 -18.11 -16.90 20.95
CA LEU A 93 -19.33 -16.98 20.16
C LEU A 93 -19.05 -16.62 18.69
N LYS A 94 -19.31 -17.58 17.80
CA LYS A 94 -19.31 -17.35 16.35
C LYS A 94 -20.49 -16.47 15.96
N SER A 95 -20.20 -15.38 15.28
CA SER A 95 -21.18 -14.43 14.75
C SER A 95 -20.82 -14.06 13.32
N TYR A 96 -21.77 -13.59 12.53
CA TYR A 96 -21.47 -13.03 11.20
C TYR A 96 -21.58 -11.52 11.25
N LYS A 97 -20.53 -10.85 10.78
CA LYS A 97 -20.48 -9.39 10.63
C LYS A 97 -20.65 -9.02 9.17
N LYS A 98 -21.63 -8.15 8.90
CA LYS A 98 -21.81 -7.52 7.60
C LYS A 98 -20.85 -6.35 7.44
N VAL A 99 -20.02 -6.37 6.41
CA VAL A 99 -19.05 -5.32 6.07
C VAL A 99 -19.43 -4.71 4.72
N SER A 100 -19.50 -3.38 4.65
CA SER A 100 -19.66 -2.68 3.37
C SER A 100 -18.34 -2.63 2.62
N ASN A 101 -18.37 -2.99 1.33
CA ASN A 101 -17.22 -2.91 0.44
C ASN A 101 -16.71 -1.46 0.32
N ASN A 102 -17.60 -0.47 0.35
CA ASN A 102 -17.21 0.95 0.35
C ASN A 102 -16.38 1.34 1.59
N ILE A 103 -16.78 0.88 2.78
CA ILE A 103 -16.01 1.12 4.01
C ILE A 103 -14.64 0.44 3.93
N LEU A 104 -14.61 -0.82 3.48
CA LEU A 104 -13.36 -1.56 3.27
C LEU A 104 -12.41 -0.83 2.32
N ASN A 105 -12.89 -0.45 1.14
CA ASN A 105 -12.10 0.24 0.13
C ASN A 105 -11.62 1.61 0.62
N LYS A 106 -12.43 2.33 1.40
CA LYS A 106 -12.02 3.60 1.99
C LYS A 106 -10.84 3.44 2.95
N ILE A 107 -10.85 2.38 3.79
CA ILE A 107 -9.73 2.07 4.69
C ILE A 107 -8.47 1.75 3.87
N VAL A 108 -8.59 0.86 2.87
CA VAL A 108 -7.46 0.46 2.02
C VAL A 108 -6.89 1.64 1.24
N TYR A 109 -7.75 2.45 0.64
CA TYR A 109 -7.38 3.64 -0.12
C TYR A 109 -6.64 4.64 0.77
N SER A 110 -7.18 4.95 1.96
CA SER A 110 -6.53 5.89 2.89
C SER A 110 -5.12 5.48 3.28
N ARG A 111 -4.89 4.19 3.59
CA ARG A 111 -3.54 3.71 3.92
C ARG A 111 -2.63 3.67 2.70
N THR A 112 -3.19 3.37 1.52
CA THR A 112 -2.42 3.36 0.27
C THR A 112 -1.94 4.76 -0.10
N GLU A 113 -2.80 5.78 0.00
CA GLU A 113 -2.43 7.19 -0.18
C GLU A 113 -1.32 7.61 0.78
N GLU A 114 -1.40 7.22 2.05
CA GLU A 114 -0.36 7.50 3.03
C GLU A 114 1.00 6.86 2.67
N ILE A 115 0.99 5.61 2.18
CA ILE A 115 2.20 4.95 1.68
C ILE A 115 2.79 5.73 0.50
N ILE A 116 1.94 6.18 -0.43
CA ILE A 116 2.36 7.00 -1.58
C ILE A 116 2.95 8.34 -1.11
N ASP A 117 2.38 8.97 -0.10
CA ASP A 117 2.93 10.21 0.49
C ASP A 117 4.32 9.99 1.08
N PHE A 118 4.56 8.86 1.77
CA PHE A 118 5.90 8.52 2.25
C PHE A 118 6.88 8.29 1.10
N ILE A 119 6.46 7.60 0.03
CA ILE A 119 7.28 7.43 -1.18
C ILE A 119 7.67 8.79 -1.76
N ASN A 120 6.70 9.71 -1.90
CA ASN A 120 6.95 11.05 -2.41
C ASN A 120 7.94 11.85 -1.54
N LYS A 121 7.86 11.71 -0.21
CA LYS A 121 8.81 12.32 0.73
C LYS A 121 10.23 11.78 0.55
N GLU A 122 10.38 10.46 0.42
CA GLU A 122 11.69 9.83 0.17
C GLU A 122 12.30 10.28 -1.17
N LEU A 123 11.49 10.33 -2.24
CA LEU A 123 11.94 10.82 -3.55
C LEU A 123 12.34 12.30 -3.52
N ALA A 124 11.58 13.15 -2.81
CA ALA A 124 11.91 14.56 -2.65
C ALA A 124 13.22 14.76 -1.86
N PHE A 125 13.40 14.00 -0.77
CA PHE A 125 14.62 14.00 0.01
C PHE A 125 15.83 13.58 -0.83
N PHE A 126 15.71 12.49 -1.59
CA PHE A 126 16.75 12.03 -2.50
C PHE A 126 17.12 13.08 -3.56
N LYS A 127 16.13 13.72 -4.19
CA LYS A 127 16.35 14.79 -5.18
C LYS A 127 17.12 15.97 -4.58
N SER A 128 16.89 16.30 -3.31
CA SER A 128 17.62 17.34 -2.60
C SER A 128 19.10 16.98 -2.37
N LYS A 129 19.38 15.71 -2.01
CA LYS A 129 20.75 15.19 -1.82
C LYS A 129 21.55 15.17 -3.12
N ILE A 130 20.95 14.74 -4.24
CA ILE A 130 21.65 14.71 -5.53
C ILE A 130 22.05 16.12 -5.98
N LYS A 131 21.18 17.12 -5.83
CA LYS A 131 21.53 18.52 -6.17
C LYS A 131 22.73 19.03 -5.37
N PHE A 132 22.99 18.47 -4.19
CA PHE A 132 24.14 18.82 -3.37
C PHE A 132 25.42 18.08 -3.84
N LEU A 133 25.30 16.86 -4.35
CA LEU A 133 26.41 16.02 -4.79
C LEU A 133 26.95 16.34 -6.19
N ILE A 134 26.15 16.98 -7.06
CA ILE A 134 26.55 17.34 -8.45
C ILE A 134 26.84 18.85 -8.58
N LYS A 135 27.24 19.52 -7.49
CA LYS A 135 27.85 20.86 -7.58
C LYS A 135 29.36 20.72 -7.76
N PHE A 136 29.81 20.68 -9.01
CA PHE A 136 31.15 21.09 -9.44
C PHE A 136 31.00 22.01 -10.65
#